data_AF-A0A7H1PUG5-F1
#
_entry.id   AF-A0A7H1PUG5-F1
#
_cell.length_a   1.000
_cell.length_b   1.000
_cell.length_c   1.000
_cell.angle_alpha   90.00
_cell.angle_beta   90.00
_cell.angle_gamma   90.00
#
_symmetry.space_group_name_H-M   'P 1'
#
loop_
_entity.id
_entity.type
_entity.pdbx_description
1 polymer ?
#
loop_
_entity_poly.entity_id
_entity_poly.type
_entity_poly.pdbx_seq_one_letter_code
_entity_poly.pdbx_strand_id
1 'polypeptide(L)'
;MSPNSPPHGTPDRLTTAVRKEDRGDRLCLDVQRNAYAQTAVAPYAVRALPGAPVAVPVAWSQLEDPVLHARRGTIADALERARTDPWAELPARGRGPGPARRRLAKLRD
;
A
#
# COMPACT_ATOMS: atom_id res chain seq x y z
N MET A 1 -11.81 -18.33 12.46
CA MET A 1 -11.58 -17.24 11.49
C MET A 1 -10.85 -17.84 10.29
N SER A 2 -11.40 -17.75 9.06
CA SER A 2 -10.76 -18.35 7.89
C SER A 2 -9.37 -17.72 7.65
N PRO A 3 -8.36 -18.51 7.23
CA PRO A 3 -6.96 -18.07 7.12
C PRO A 3 -6.73 -16.91 6.15
N ASN A 4 -7.71 -16.60 5.29
CA ASN A 4 -7.65 -15.56 4.26
C ASN A 4 -8.52 -14.32 4.55
N SER A 5 -9.11 -14.23 5.75
CA SER A 5 -9.90 -13.06 6.17
C SER A 5 -9.02 -12.03 6.88
N PRO A 6 -9.08 -10.75 6.50
CA PRO A 6 -8.29 -9.72 7.17
C PRO A 6 -8.77 -9.52 8.61
N PRO A 7 -7.88 -9.09 9.54
CA PRO A 7 -8.32 -8.67 10.85
C PRO A 7 -9.17 -7.40 10.72
N HIS A 8 -10.46 -7.48 11.12
CA HIS A 8 -11.51 -6.46 11.23
C HIS A 8 -12.09 -5.77 9.96
N GLY A 9 -13.42 -5.55 10.01
CA GLY A 9 -14.15 -4.46 9.35
C GLY A 9 -14.93 -4.82 8.08
N THR A 10 -14.30 -5.46 7.09
CA THR A 10 -14.87 -5.63 5.74
C THR A 10 -14.37 -6.91 5.03
N PRO A 11 -14.67 -8.12 5.55
CA PRO A 11 -14.23 -9.39 4.95
C PRO A 11 -14.84 -9.65 3.55
N ASP A 12 -15.91 -8.93 3.23
CA ASP A 12 -16.60 -8.84 1.94
C ASP A 12 -15.84 -7.97 0.92
N ARG A 13 -14.91 -7.10 1.35
CA ARG A 13 -14.15 -6.20 0.47
C ARG A 13 -12.65 -6.48 0.43
N LEU A 14 -12.09 -7.04 1.50
CA LEU A 14 -10.65 -7.23 1.67
C LEU A 14 -10.31 -8.71 1.87
N THR A 15 -9.13 -9.15 1.40
CA THR A 15 -8.63 -10.51 1.58
C THR A 15 -7.12 -10.56 1.72
N THR A 16 -6.58 -11.59 2.37
CA THR A 16 -5.14 -11.89 2.40
C THR A 16 -4.78 -13.12 1.55
N ALA A 17 -5.71 -13.61 0.72
CA ALA A 17 -5.51 -14.81 -0.09
C ALA A 17 -4.38 -14.64 -1.12
N VAL A 18 -3.42 -15.57 -1.07
CA VAL A 18 -2.26 -15.57 -1.97
C VAL A 18 -2.68 -15.85 -3.41
N ARG A 19 -3.51 -16.87 -3.64
CA ARG A 19 -3.98 -17.23 -4.98
C ARG A 19 -5.01 -16.23 -5.47
N LYS A 20 -4.96 -15.89 -6.75
CA LYS A 20 -5.90 -14.93 -7.35
C LYS A 20 -7.33 -15.47 -7.38
N GLU A 21 -7.51 -16.76 -7.68
CA GLU A 21 -8.82 -17.43 -7.71
C GLU A 21 -9.56 -17.34 -6.36
N ASP A 22 -8.83 -17.39 -5.25
CA ASP A 22 -9.39 -17.32 -3.89
C ASP A 22 -9.83 -15.90 -3.47
N ARG A 23 -9.54 -14.87 -4.29
CA ARG A 23 -9.82 -13.46 -3.94
C ARG A 23 -11.26 -13.07 -4.24
N GLY A 24 -11.85 -13.62 -5.31
CA GLY A 24 -13.11 -13.12 -5.86
C GLY A 24 -12.99 -11.63 -6.21
N ASP A 25 -14.01 -10.85 -5.86
CA ASP A 25 -14.07 -9.40 -6.10
C ASP A 25 -13.40 -8.54 -5.02
N ARG A 26 -12.58 -9.15 -4.15
CA ARG A 26 -11.97 -8.48 -3.00
C ARG A 26 -10.58 -7.95 -3.30
N LEU A 27 -10.25 -6.83 -2.68
CA LEU A 27 -8.91 -6.26 -2.71
C LEU A 27 -7.95 -7.08 -1.83
N CYS A 28 -6.84 -7.53 -2.42
CA CYS A 28 -5.81 -8.26 -1.70
C CYS A 28 -4.93 -7.30 -0.87
N LEU A 29 -4.88 -7.52 0.43
CA LEU A 29 -3.87 -6.95 1.32
C LEU A 29 -2.62 -7.84 1.28
N ASP A 30 -1.66 -7.49 0.43
CA ASP A 30 -0.45 -8.28 0.21
C ASP A 30 0.57 -8.15 1.37
N VAL A 31 0.23 -8.74 2.52
CA VAL A 31 1.06 -8.74 3.73
C VAL A 31 2.37 -9.52 3.57
N GLN A 32 2.45 -10.37 2.54
CA GLN A 32 3.64 -11.17 2.26
C GLN A 32 4.83 -10.30 1.89
N ARG A 33 4.62 -9.07 1.41
CA ARG A 33 5.70 -8.12 1.09
C ARG A 33 6.58 -7.74 2.27
N ASN A 34 6.14 -7.98 3.50
CA ASN A 34 6.93 -7.78 4.72
C ASN A 34 7.83 -8.97 5.06
N ALA A 35 7.74 -10.08 4.33
CA ALA A 35 8.57 -11.26 4.56
C ALA A 35 10.01 -11.04 4.07
N TYR A 36 10.92 -11.88 4.57
CA TYR A 36 12.32 -11.86 4.17
C TYR A 36 12.49 -12.04 2.65
N ALA A 37 13.46 -11.33 2.06
CA ALA A 37 13.83 -11.36 0.65
C ALA A 37 12.71 -10.95 -0.35
N GLN A 38 11.68 -10.24 0.10
CA GLN A 38 10.63 -9.73 -0.78
C GLN A 38 11.00 -8.36 -1.38
N THR A 39 10.38 -8.02 -2.51
CA THR A 39 10.65 -6.78 -3.24
C THR A 39 9.52 -5.77 -3.11
N ALA A 40 9.89 -4.49 -3.04
CA ALA A 40 9.01 -3.34 -3.13
C ALA A 40 9.60 -2.30 -4.09
N VAL A 41 8.75 -1.48 -4.69
CA VAL A 41 9.18 -0.40 -5.58
C VAL A 41 9.58 0.80 -4.72
N ALA A 42 10.77 1.35 -4.94
CA ALA A 42 11.21 2.56 -4.25
C ALA A 42 10.38 3.79 -4.69
N PRO A 43 10.13 4.77 -3.81
CA PRO A 43 9.55 6.05 -4.20
C PRO A 43 10.31 6.66 -5.38
N TYR A 44 9.57 7.25 -6.31
CA TYR A 44 10.08 7.84 -7.56
C TYR A 44 10.77 6.88 -8.54
N ALA A 45 10.76 5.56 -8.28
CA ALA A 45 11.24 4.60 -9.27
C ALA A 45 10.28 4.51 -10.48
N VAL A 46 10.86 4.49 -11.68
CA VAL A 46 10.14 4.28 -12.94
C VAL A 46 9.74 2.80 -13.06
N ARG A 47 8.56 2.55 -13.63
CA ARG A 47 8.06 1.20 -13.95
C ARG A 47 8.20 0.95 -15.44
N ALA A 48 8.70 -0.25 -15.80
CA ALA A 48 8.77 -0.73 -17.17
C ALA A 48 7.37 -1.09 -17.73
N LEU A 49 6.56 -0.07 -17.98
CA LEU A 49 5.22 -0.14 -18.55
C LEU A 49 5.05 0.98 -19.60
N PRO A 50 4.13 0.84 -20.58
CA PRO A 50 3.83 1.91 -21.52
C PRO A 50 3.49 3.22 -20.81
N GLY A 51 4.06 4.32 -21.31
CA GLY A 51 3.93 5.65 -20.69
C GLY A 51 4.87 5.92 -19.51
N ALA A 52 5.79 4.98 -19.19
CA ALA A 52 6.80 5.12 -18.14
C ALA A 52 6.26 5.70 -16.80
N PRO A 53 5.25 5.04 -16.19
CA PRO A 53 4.69 5.51 -14.93
C PRO A 53 5.71 5.44 -13.79
N VAL A 54 5.58 6.36 -12.84
CA VAL A 54 6.49 6.55 -11.71
C VAL A 54 5.76 6.32 -10.40
N ALA A 55 6.40 5.66 -9.43
CA ALA A 55 5.88 5.47 -8.08
C ALA A 55 5.96 6.77 -7.24
N VAL A 56 5.18 7.77 -7.64
CA VAL A 56 5.15 9.09 -6.98
C VAL A 56 4.44 8.97 -5.62
N PRO A 57 5.07 9.42 -4.52
CA PRO A 57 4.39 9.65 -3.24
C PRO A 57 3.18 10.58 -3.38
N VAL A 58 2.15 10.36 -2.54
CA VAL A 58 0.98 11.23 -2.46
C VAL A 58 0.61 11.51 -1.01
N ALA A 59 0.02 12.67 -0.77
CA ALA A 59 -0.55 13.05 0.52
C ALA A 59 -1.96 12.47 0.70
N TRP A 60 -2.43 12.36 1.94
CA TRP A 60 -3.76 11.84 2.26
C TRP A 60 -4.89 12.59 1.56
N SER A 61 -4.81 13.92 1.49
CA SER A 61 -5.80 14.77 0.82
C SER A 61 -5.92 14.49 -0.68
N GLN A 62 -4.87 13.97 -1.32
CA GLN A 62 -4.91 13.64 -2.74
C GLN A 62 -5.72 12.37 -3.02
N LEU A 63 -5.97 11.52 -2.03
CA LEU A 63 -6.76 10.31 -2.21
C LEU A 63 -8.24 10.59 -2.51
N GLU A 64 -8.71 11.80 -2.23
CA GLU A 64 -10.07 12.25 -2.52
C GLU A 64 -10.24 12.70 -3.98
N ASP A 65 -9.14 12.87 -4.73
CA ASP A 65 -9.19 13.27 -6.13
C ASP A 65 -9.75 12.13 -7.01
N PRO A 66 -10.91 12.30 -7.67
CA PRO A 66 -11.51 11.27 -8.51
C PRO A 66 -10.68 10.88 -9.73
N VAL A 67 -9.73 11.73 -10.15
CA VAL A 67 -8.81 11.43 -11.26
C VAL A 67 -7.48 10.84 -10.79
N LEU A 68 -7.33 10.53 -9.50
CA LEU A 68 -6.16 9.80 -9.00
C LEU A 68 -6.22 8.32 -9.38
N HIS A 69 -5.13 7.82 -9.94
CA HIS A 69 -4.93 6.39 -10.19
C HIS A 69 -3.45 6.04 -10.09
N ALA A 70 -3.14 4.74 -9.97
CA ALA A 70 -1.78 4.23 -9.75
C ALA A 70 -0.75 4.54 -10.86
N ARG A 71 -1.18 5.12 -11.98
CA ARG A 71 -0.33 5.48 -13.13
C ARG A 71 -0.38 6.98 -13.46
N ARG A 72 -0.88 7.81 -12.54
CA ARG A 72 -1.07 9.25 -12.78
C ARG A 72 0.25 9.98 -12.95
N GLY A 73 1.27 9.62 -12.17
CA GLY A 73 2.63 10.15 -12.31
C GLY A 73 3.41 9.38 -13.36
N THR A 74 4.17 10.11 -14.19
CA THR A 74 5.02 9.55 -15.25
C THR A 74 6.38 10.25 -15.24
N ILE A 75 7.33 9.78 -16.04
CA ILE A 75 8.61 10.47 -16.18
C ILE A 75 8.46 11.92 -16.68
N ALA A 76 7.39 12.25 -17.42
CA ALA A 76 7.14 13.57 -17.96
C ALA A 76 6.85 14.63 -16.88
N ASP A 77 6.30 14.23 -15.73
CA ASP A 77 5.95 15.13 -14.63
C ASP A 77 6.65 14.78 -13.30
N ALA A 78 7.50 13.74 -13.28
CA ALA A 78 8.15 13.25 -12.07
C ALA A 78 9.02 14.31 -11.38
N LEU A 79 9.77 15.12 -12.13
CA LEU A 79 10.61 16.17 -11.56
C LEU A 79 9.79 17.28 -10.90
N GLU A 80 8.72 17.72 -11.55
CA GLU A 80 7.81 18.72 -10.97
C GLU A 80 7.18 18.20 -9.67
N ARG A 81 6.76 16.93 -9.67
CA ARG A 81 6.19 16.28 -8.47
C ARG A 81 7.22 16.12 -7.36
N ALA A 82 8.47 15.80 -7.70
CA ALA A 82 9.55 15.64 -6.72
C ALA A 82 9.96 16.95 -6.03
N ARG A 83 9.52 18.12 -6.55
CA ARG A 83 9.70 19.41 -5.87
C ARG A 83 8.75 19.60 -4.69
N THR A 84 7.72 18.76 -4.57
CA THR A 84 6.88 18.71 -3.37
C THR A 84 7.36 17.58 -2.46
N ASP A 85 7.01 17.67 -1.17
CA ASP A 85 7.26 16.60 -0.20
C ASP A 85 5.95 16.12 0.41
N PRO A 86 5.21 15.22 -0.27
CA PRO A 86 3.94 14.67 0.26
C PRO A 86 4.13 13.86 1.55
N TRP A 87 5.37 13.51 1.88
CA TRP A 87 5.73 12.72 3.04
C TRP A 87 6.44 13.54 4.13
N ALA A 88 6.41 14.87 4.04
CA ALA A 88 7.02 15.78 5.02
C ALA A 88 6.55 15.53 6.46
N GLU A 89 5.31 15.04 6.63
CA GLU A 89 4.73 14.73 7.94
C GLU A 89 5.07 13.31 8.44
N LEU A 90 5.85 12.53 7.70
CA LEU A 90 6.28 11.22 8.18
C LEU A 90 7.05 11.38 9.49
N PRO A 91 6.74 10.57 10.52
CA PRO A 91 7.44 10.67 11.79
C PRO A 91 8.95 10.51 11.61
N ALA A 92 9.71 11.49 12.08
CA ALA A 92 11.18 11.44 12.08
C ALA A 92 11.75 10.29 12.95
N ARG A 93 10.90 9.61 13.73
CA ARG A 93 11.28 8.50 14.61
C ARG A 93 10.47 7.26 14.29
N GLY A 94 11.15 6.11 14.29
CA GLY A 94 10.50 4.80 14.14
C GLY A 94 9.48 4.53 15.25
N ARG A 95 8.44 3.77 14.92
CA ARG A 95 7.44 3.29 15.89
C ARG A 95 7.57 1.78 16.07
N GLY A 96 7.59 1.33 17.32
CA GLY A 96 7.61 -0.10 17.63
C GLY A 96 6.26 -0.79 17.36
N PRO A 97 6.24 -2.10 17.07
CA PRO A 97 5.02 -2.84 16.73
C PRO A 97 4.12 -3.18 17.94
N GLY A 98 4.48 -2.75 19.16
CA GLY A 98 3.81 -3.13 20.40
C GLY A 98 2.27 -2.95 20.40
N PRO A 99 1.73 -1.79 19.99
CA PRO A 99 0.29 -1.59 19.88
C PRO A 99 -0.39 -2.57 18.91
N ALA A 100 0.22 -2.82 17.75
CA ALA A 100 -0.30 -3.76 16.76
C ALA A 100 -0.28 -5.20 17.29
N ARG A 101 0.80 -5.61 17.98
CA ARG A 101 0.91 -6.92 18.63
C ARG A 101 -0.21 -7.16 19.66
N ARG A 102 -0.52 -6.14 20.48
CA ARG A 102 -1.61 -6.23 21.47
C ARG A 102 -2.98 -6.38 20.80
N ARG A 103 -3.24 -5.62 19.73
CA ARG A 103 -4.49 -5.75 18.96
C ARG A 103 -4.61 -7.13 18.32
N LEU A 104 -3.52 -7.65 17.76
CA LEU A 104 -3.51 -8.99 17.17
C LEU A 104 -3.77 -10.08 18.21
N ALA A 105 -3.16 -9.99 19.41
CA ALA A 105 -3.41 -10.95 20.49
C ALA A 105 -4.90 -11.05 20.85
N LYS A 106 -5.56 -9.90 21.04
CA LYS A 106 -7.00 -9.82 21.33
C LYS A 106 -7.92 -10.40 20.24
N LEU A 107 -7.43 -10.58 19.01
CA LEU A 107 -8.20 -11.17 17.91
C LEU A 107 -8.01 -12.69 17.82
N ARG A 108 -7.06 -13.25 18.56
CA ARG A 108 -6.72 -14.68 18.59
C ARG A 108 -7.27 -15.38 19.84
N ASP A 109 -7.64 -14.61 20.85
CA ASP A 109 -8.44 -15.02 22.01
C ASP A 109 -9.92 -15.05 21.64
#